data_AF-A0A1B0CZY2-F1
#
_entry.id   AF-A0A1B0CZY2-F1
#
_cell.length_a   1.000
_cell.length_b   1.000
_cell.length_c   1.000
_cell.angle_alpha   90.00
_cell.angle_beta   90.00
_cell.angle_gamma   90.00
#
_symmetry.space_group_name_H-M   'P 1'
#
loop_
_entity.id
_entity.type
_entity.pdbx_description
1 polymer ?
#
loop_
_entity_poly.entity_id
_entity_poly.type
_entity_poly.pdbx_seq_one_letter_code
_entity_poly.pdbx_strand_id
1 'polypeptide(L)'
;MMRLNLKFILGLLCLIVLATFSLWTQCGDSALGRSLVPKWDRRSFSGNQQPEQTEEIDCFINQEYTISCRKEGDEVYLPFSFLHKYFEVYGSLSTVDGTTRFDWAHSYGKVNYPKGVYDPRGIFMYFENYNVETFQG
;
A
#
# COMPACT_ATOMS: atom_id res chain seq x y z
N MET A 1 -33.18 50.65 2.62
CA MET A 1 -33.87 49.47 2.06
C MET A 1 -33.32 49.25 0.65
N MET A 2 -32.22 48.49 0.50
CA MET A 2 -31.49 48.34 -0.77
C MET A 2 -32.25 47.39 -1.70
N ARG A 3 -32.66 47.87 -2.88
CA ARG A 3 -33.17 47.03 -3.97
C ARG A 3 -31.98 46.37 -4.67
N LEU A 4 -31.56 45.22 -4.16
CA LEU A 4 -30.53 44.41 -4.80
C LEU A 4 -31.13 43.76 -6.06
N ASN A 5 -30.46 43.95 -7.19
CA ASN A 5 -30.94 43.50 -8.49
C ASN A 5 -30.73 41.98 -8.60
N LEU A 6 -31.82 41.22 -8.74
CA LEU A 6 -31.84 39.75 -8.64
C LEU A 6 -30.81 39.07 -9.57
N LYS A 7 -30.51 39.69 -10.71
CA LYS A 7 -29.48 39.23 -11.66
C LYS A 7 -28.08 39.24 -11.05
N PHE A 8 -27.76 40.23 -10.22
CA PHE A 8 -26.48 40.31 -9.51
C PHE A 8 -26.40 39.26 -8.40
N ILE A 9 -27.50 39.02 -7.67
CA ILE A 9 -27.55 37.97 -6.64
C ILE A 9 -27.34 36.58 -7.29
N LEU A 10 -28.01 36.32 -8.41
CA LEU A 10 -27.89 35.05 -9.12
C LEU A 10 -26.45 34.82 -9.62
N GLY A 11 -25.81 35.85 -10.19
CA GLY A 11 -24.42 35.76 -10.63
C GLY A 11 -23.45 35.48 -9.48
N LEU A 12 -23.65 36.12 -8.33
CA LEU A 12 -22.79 35.95 -7.15
C LEU A 12 -22.95 34.55 -6.54
N LEU A 13 -24.17 34.00 -6.53
CA LEU A 13 -24.43 32.61 -6.12
C LEU A 13 -23.76 31.60 -7.07
N CYS A 14 -23.84 31.80 -8.38
CA CYS A 14 -23.15 30.93 -9.34
C CYS A 14 -21.63 30.94 -9.14
N LEU A 15 -21.03 32.10 -8.87
CA LEU A 15 -19.59 32.21 -8.60
C LEU A 15 -19.18 31.47 -7.33
N ILE A 16 -19.98 31.55 -6.26
CA ILE A 16 -19.72 30.82 -5.01
C ILE A 16 -19.78 29.31 -5.26
N VAL A 17 -20.81 28.82 -5.97
CA VAL A 17 -20.95 27.40 -6.27
C VAL A 17 -19.77 26.89 -7.11
N LEU A 18 -19.36 27.63 -8.14
CA LEU A 18 -18.19 27.27 -8.95
C LEU A 18 -16.90 27.25 -8.14
N ALA A 19 -16.67 28.24 -7.26
CA ALA A 19 -15.50 28.25 -6.38
C ALA A 19 -15.49 27.06 -5.42
N THR A 20 -16.64 26.70 -4.83
CA THR A 20 -16.74 25.52 -3.96
C THR A 20 -16.51 24.21 -4.71
N PHE A 21 -16.99 24.10 -5.96
CA PHE A 21 -16.77 22.93 -6.79
C PHE A 21 -15.29 22.81 -7.22
N SER A 22 -14.65 23.91 -7.61
CA SER A 22 -13.21 23.95 -7.90
C SER A 22 -12.38 23.55 -6.68
N LEU A 23 -12.71 24.06 -5.49
CA LEU A 23 -12.05 23.66 -4.23
C LEU A 23 -12.23 22.17 -3.93
N TRP A 24 -13.41 21.60 -4.21
CA TRP A 24 -13.66 20.17 -4.09
C TRP A 24 -12.82 19.33 -5.06
N THR A 25 -12.74 19.73 -6.33
CA THR A 25 -11.91 19.02 -7.33
C THR A 25 -10.42 19.13 -7.05
N GLN A 26 -9.99 20.17 -6.32
CA GLN A 26 -8.59 20.39 -5.96
C GLN A 26 -8.23 19.78 -4.59
N CYS A 27 -9.21 19.30 -3.82
CA CYS A 27 -9.01 18.61 -2.54
C CYS A 27 -8.46 17.17 -2.68
N GLY A 28 -8.07 16.77 -3.90
CA GLY A 28 -7.28 15.57 -4.18
C GLY A 28 -5.83 15.85 -4.62
N ASP A 29 -5.45 17.11 -4.83
CA ASP A 29 -4.11 17.51 -5.28
C ASP A 29 -3.53 18.65 -4.43
N SER A 30 -3.78 18.58 -3.12
CA SER A 30 -3.10 19.43 -2.14
C SER A 30 -1.61 19.09 -2.13
N ALA A 31 -0.82 19.93 -2.80
CA ALA A 31 0.64 19.90 -2.81
C ALA A 31 1.28 19.84 -1.40
N LEU A 32 0.53 20.22 -0.35
CA LEU A 32 0.91 20.10 1.06
C LEU A 32 1.00 18.64 1.55
N GLY A 33 0.17 17.72 1.03
CA GLY A 33 0.23 16.30 1.38
C GLY A 33 1.43 15.57 0.77
N ARG A 34 1.94 16.03 -0.38
CA ARG A 34 3.13 15.46 -1.03
C ARG A 34 4.44 15.80 -0.33
N SER A 35 4.47 16.84 0.51
CA SER A 35 5.66 17.22 1.29
C SER A 35 5.84 16.39 2.57
N LEU A 36 4.78 15.71 3.04
CA LEU A 36 4.82 14.88 4.25
C LEU A 36 5.05 13.39 3.94
N VAL A 37 4.99 13.00 2.67
CA VAL A 37 5.49 11.71 2.23
C VAL A 37 7.02 11.84 2.12
N PRO A 38 7.82 11.05 2.87
CA PRO A 38 9.25 11.01 2.66
C PRO A 38 9.49 10.67 1.19
N LYS A 39 10.03 11.63 0.45
CA LYS A 39 10.55 11.38 -0.87
C LYS A 39 11.73 10.43 -0.66
N TRP A 40 11.53 9.14 -0.91
CA TRP A 40 12.62 8.20 -1.05
C TRP A 40 13.46 8.69 -2.24
N ASP A 41 14.46 9.51 -1.96
CA ASP A 41 15.46 9.86 -2.95
C ASP A 41 16.11 8.54 -3.34
N ARG A 42 15.74 8.05 -4.52
CA ARG A 42 16.46 7.04 -5.26
C ARG A 42 17.85 7.64 -5.50
N ARG A 43 18.76 7.49 -4.53
CA ARG A 43 20.17 7.81 -4.68
C ARG A 43 20.58 7.17 -5.99
N SER A 44 20.92 8.02 -6.96
CA SER A 44 21.64 7.61 -8.14
C SER A 44 22.85 6.82 -7.63
N PHE A 45 22.88 5.53 -7.94
CA PHE A 45 24.02 4.65 -7.73
C PHE A 45 25.12 5.14 -8.69
N SER A 46 25.71 6.29 -8.37
CA SER A 46 26.79 6.91 -9.11
C SER A 46 28.09 6.49 -8.44
N GLY A 47 28.67 5.42 -9.00
CA GLY A 47 30.10 5.09 -9.04
C GLY A 47 30.99 5.59 -7.92
N ASN A 48 31.07 4.82 -6.83
CA ASN A 48 32.26 4.47 -6.03
C ASN A 48 31.77 4.03 -4.63
N GLN A 49 31.18 2.84 -4.55
CA GLN A 49 30.91 2.22 -3.26
C GLN A 49 31.88 1.06 -3.12
N GLN A 50 32.84 1.21 -2.20
CA GLN A 50 33.37 0.04 -1.52
C GLN A 50 32.17 -0.78 -1.03
N PRO A 51 32.20 -2.12 -1.12
CA PRO A 51 31.13 -2.94 -0.56
C PRO A 51 31.02 -2.57 0.92
N GLU A 52 29.92 -1.93 1.28
CA GLU A 52 29.60 -1.63 2.67
C GLU A 52 29.53 -2.98 3.38
N GLN A 53 30.37 -3.18 4.39
CA GLN A 53 30.46 -4.49 5.04
C GLN A 53 29.13 -4.74 5.74
N THR A 54 28.48 -5.83 5.35
CA THR A 54 27.32 -6.33 6.07
C THR A 54 27.77 -6.86 7.42
N GLU A 55 27.33 -6.25 8.51
CA GLU A 55 27.62 -6.65 9.87
C GLU A 55 26.43 -7.42 10.45
N GLU A 56 26.70 -8.51 11.17
CA GLU A 56 25.68 -9.19 11.97
C GLU A 56 25.56 -8.51 13.33
N ILE A 57 24.33 -8.16 13.73
CA ILE A 57 24.06 -7.44 14.98
C ILE A 57 22.89 -8.08 15.73
N ASP A 58 22.82 -7.82 17.03
CA ASP A 58 21.72 -8.26 17.89
C ASP A 58 20.57 -7.23 17.92
N CYS A 59 19.35 -7.68 17.63
CA CYS A 59 18.13 -6.89 17.77
C CYS A 59 17.36 -7.32 19.03
N PHE A 60 17.27 -6.45 20.03
CA PHE A 60 16.51 -6.72 21.26
C PHE A 60 15.04 -6.30 21.11
N ILE A 61 14.15 -7.27 20.90
CA ILE A 61 12.74 -7.06 20.60
C ILE A 61 11.95 -6.85 21.88
N ASN A 62 11.33 -5.66 22.02
CA ASN A 62 10.46 -5.27 23.13
C ASN A 62 11.03 -5.51 24.54
N GLN A 63 12.35 -5.55 24.66
CA GLN A 63 13.06 -5.88 25.90
C GLN A 63 12.81 -7.30 26.44
N GLU A 64 12.40 -8.23 25.58
CA GLU A 64 12.03 -9.59 25.98
C GLU A 64 13.01 -10.64 25.47
N TYR A 65 13.32 -10.60 24.17
CA TYR A 65 14.23 -11.55 23.53
C TYR A 65 15.05 -10.91 22.43
N THR A 66 16.16 -11.56 22.08
CA THR A 66 17.09 -11.10 21.06
C THR A 66 17.00 -11.98 19.81
N ILE A 67 17.10 -11.35 18.64
CA ILE A 67 17.22 -12.04 17.34
C ILE A 67 18.45 -11.54 16.59
N SER A 68 19.01 -12.39 15.72
CA SER A 68 20.09 -12.00 14.80
C SER A 68 19.53 -11.15 13.64
N CYS A 69 20.16 -10.00 13.42
CA CYS A 69 19.84 -9.02 12.41
C CYS A 69 21.09 -8.71 11.56
N ARG A 70 20.89 -7.97 10.47
CA ARG A 70 22.00 -7.48 9.63
C ARG A 70 22.00 -5.97 9.57
N LYS A 71 23.17 -5.35 9.49
CA LYS A 71 23.36 -3.91 9.33
C LYS A 71 24.27 -3.65 8.13
N GLU A 72 23.84 -2.75 7.25
CA GLU A 72 24.66 -2.19 6.18
C GLU A 72 24.62 -0.67 6.34
N GLY A 73 25.76 -0.09 6.72
CA GLY A 73 25.83 1.33 7.03
C GLY A 73 24.95 1.69 8.22
N ASP A 74 23.95 2.53 7.97
CA ASP A 74 22.94 2.96 8.95
C ASP A 74 21.63 2.17 8.87
N GLU A 75 21.46 1.29 7.89
CA GLU A 75 20.23 0.51 7.68
C GLU A 75 20.29 -0.82 8.44
N VAL A 76 19.18 -1.18 9.11
CA VAL A 76 19.05 -2.44 9.85
C VAL A 76 18.00 -3.33 9.20
N TYR A 77 18.41 -4.54 8.82
CA TYR A 77 17.58 -5.55 8.20
C TYR A 77 17.19 -6.62 9.21
N LEU A 78 15.88 -6.86 9.31
CA LEU A 78 15.30 -7.89 10.18
C LEU A 78 15.00 -9.16 9.38
N PRO A 79 15.18 -10.36 9.97
CA PRO A 79 14.91 -11.61 9.29
C PRO A 79 13.40 -11.80 9.04
N PHE A 80 13.02 -12.19 7.82
CA PHE A 80 11.60 -12.40 7.49
C PHE A 80 10.94 -13.51 8.32
N SER A 81 11.69 -14.52 8.77
CA SER A 81 11.19 -15.56 9.67
C SER A 81 10.63 -15.01 10.99
N PHE A 82 11.20 -13.90 11.48
CA PHE A 82 10.66 -13.14 12.61
C PHE A 82 9.41 -12.36 12.18
N LEU A 83 9.51 -11.58 11.09
CA LEU A 83 8.41 -10.72 10.62
C LEU A 83 7.13 -11.52 10.34
N HIS A 84 7.24 -12.68 9.67
CA HIS A 84 6.12 -13.58 9.39
C HIS A 84 5.37 -13.95 10.68
N LYS A 85 6.08 -14.44 11.70
CA LYS A 85 5.45 -14.90 12.94
C LYS A 85 4.95 -13.75 13.82
N TYR A 86 5.70 -12.65 13.86
CA TYR A 86 5.41 -11.53 14.75
C TYR A 86 4.25 -10.66 14.24
N PHE A 87 4.18 -10.44 12.92
CA PHE A 87 3.14 -9.61 12.29
C PHE A 87 2.08 -10.39 11.53
N GLU A 88 2.15 -11.73 11.52
CA GLU A 88 1.24 -12.61 10.79
C GLU A 88 1.15 -12.26 9.29
N VAL A 89 2.31 -12.03 8.68
CA VAL A 89 2.46 -11.68 7.26
C VAL A 89 3.07 -12.85 6.47
N TYR A 90 2.82 -12.88 5.17
CA TYR A 90 3.19 -13.99 4.31
C TYR A 90 4.23 -13.57 3.29
N GLY A 91 5.09 -14.52 2.92
CA GLY A 91 5.98 -14.31 1.80
C GLY A 91 6.67 -15.59 1.36
N SER A 92 7.08 -15.60 0.10
CA SER A 92 7.73 -16.74 -0.53
C SER A 92 8.74 -16.29 -1.57
N LEU A 93 9.78 -17.08 -1.77
CA LEU A 93 10.70 -16.87 -2.89
C LEU A 93 10.07 -17.43 -4.16
N SER A 94 10.06 -16.61 -5.21
CA SER A 94 9.66 -17.00 -6.56
C SER A 94 10.80 -16.73 -7.53
N THR A 95 10.88 -17.53 -8.59
CA THR A 95 11.84 -17.32 -9.67
C THR A 95 11.05 -16.90 -10.91
N VAL A 96 11.27 -15.68 -11.36
CA VAL A 96 10.64 -15.12 -12.56
C VAL A 96 11.76 -14.69 -13.51
N ASP A 97 11.74 -15.19 -14.74
CA ASP A 97 12.73 -14.88 -15.78
C ASP A 97 14.19 -15.08 -15.34
N GLY A 98 14.44 -16.15 -14.57
CA GLY A 98 15.77 -16.50 -14.05
C GLY A 98 16.26 -15.64 -12.88
N THR A 99 15.45 -14.67 -12.42
CA THR A 99 15.77 -13.84 -11.25
C THR A 99 14.96 -14.29 -10.05
N THR A 100 15.64 -14.51 -8.93
CA THR A 100 15.00 -14.82 -7.64
C THR A 100 14.45 -13.53 -7.03
N ARG A 101 13.17 -13.56 -6.68
CA ARG A 101 12.43 -12.46 -6.07
C ARG A 101 11.76 -12.94 -4.80
N PHE A 102 11.64 -12.06 -3.81
CA PHE A 102 10.83 -12.30 -2.63
C PHE A 102 9.46 -11.65 -2.81
N ASP A 103 8.40 -12.45 -2.81
CA ASP A 103 7.01 -11.98 -2.81
C ASP A 103 6.53 -11.78 -1.39
N TRP A 104 6.12 -10.56 -1.06
CA TRP A 104 5.54 -10.20 0.22
C TRP A 104 4.03 -9.98 0.06
N ALA A 105 3.22 -10.53 0.98
CA ALA A 105 1.79 -10.31 1.05
C ALA A 105 1.32 -10.14 2.50
N HIS A 106 0.45 -9.16 2.75
CA HIS A 106 -0.14 -8.99 4.08
C HIS A 106 -1.21 -10.04 4.38
N SER A 107 -1.84 -10.62 3.36
CA SER A 107 -2.91 -11.61 3.48
C SER A 107 -2.85 -12.64 2.35
N TYR A 108 -3.41 -13.82 2.58
CA TYR A 108 -3.47 -14.91 1.57
C TYR A 108 -4.77 -14.90 0.74
N GLY A 109 -5.85 -14.32 1.26
CA GLY A 109 -7.15 -14.30 0.59
C GLY A 109 -7.17 -13.38 -0.64
N LYS A 110 -7.82 -13.84 -1.71
CA LYS A 110 -8.08 -13.02 -2.90
C LYS A 110 -9.58 -12.74 -3.01
N VAL A 111 -9.92 -11.48 -3.27
CA VAL A 111 -11.31 -11.09 -3.55
C VAL A 111 -11.66 -11.54 -4.97
N ASN A 112 -12.75 -12.29 -5.10
CA ASN A 112 -13.31 -12.62 -6.40
C ASN A 112 -14.14 -11.43 -6.90
N TYR A 113 -13.86 -10.96 -8.11
CA TYR A 113 -14.61 -9.87 -8.73
C TYR A 113 -15.86 -10.42 -9.43
N PRO A 114 -17.08 -10.02 -9.02
CA PRO A 114 -18.30 -10.50 -9.64
C PRO A 114 -18.36 -10.13 -11.13
N LYS A 115 -18.73 -11.10 -11.97
CA LYS A 115 -18.87 -10.91 -13.44
C LYS A 115 -20.16 -10.17 -13.83
N GLY A 116 -21.08 -9.95 -12.88
CA GLY A 116 -22.37 -9.31 -13.10
C GLY A 116 -23.24 -9.30 -11.84
N VAL A 117 -24.50 -8.88 -11.99
CA VAL A 117 -25.51 -8.94 -10.91
C VAL A 117 -25.84 -10.41 -10.62
N TYR A 118 -26.06 -10.73 -9.35
CA TYR A 118 -26.39 -12.10 -8.92
C TYR A 118 -27.67 -12.62 -9.58
N ASP A 119 -27.59 -13.81 -10.17
CA ASP A 119 -28.72 -14.58 -10.69
C ASP A 119 -28.81 -15.89 -9.89
N PRO A 120 -29.95 -16.18 -9.23
CA PRO A 120 -30.17 -17.45 -8.52
C PRO A 120 -30.00 -18.71 -9.39
N ARG A 121 -30.09 -18.59 -10.72
CA ARG A 121 -29.86 -19.69 -11.67
C ARG A 121 -28.43 -19.75 -12.21
N GLY A 122 -27.60 -18.76 -11.88
CA GLY A 122 -26.21 -18.65 -12.31
C GLY A 122 -25.21 -19.29 -11.34
N ILE A 123 -23.94 -18.93 -11.51
CA ILE A 123 -22.85 -19.37 -10.63
C ILE A 123 -23.08 -18.83 -9.21
N PHE A 124 -22.92 -19.69 -8.22
CA PHE A 124 -23.06 -19.31 -6.82
C PHE A 124 -21.81 -18.57 -6.33
N MET A 125 -21.85 -17.24 -6.39
CA MET A 125 -20.75 -16.36 -5.99
C MET A 125 -19.40 -16.78 -6.61
N TYR A 126 -18.45 -17.26 -5.79
CA TYR A 126 -17.10 -17.63 -6.19
C TYR A 126 -16.83 -19.13 -6.06
N PHE A 127 -17.88 -19.94 -5.89
CA PHE A 127 -17.79 -21.41 -5.76
C PHE A 127 -17.27 -22.10 -7.03
N GLU A 128 -17.24 -21.40 -8.18
CA GLU A 128 -16.56 -21.90 -9.38
C GLU A 128 -15.06 -22.20 -9.14
N ASN A 129 -14.44 -21.60 -8.12
CA ASN A 129 -13.04 -21.81 -7.76
C ASN A 129 -12.84 -22.73 -6.55
N TYR A 130 -13.91 -23.32 -6.02
CA TYR A 130 -13.86 -24.18 -4.83
C TYR A 130 -13.69 -25.63 -5.23
N ASN A 131 -12.69 -26.29 -4.67
CA ASN A 131 -12.55 -27.75 -4.74
C ASN A 131 -12.94 -28.33 -3.38
N VAL A 132 -14.13 -28.93 -3.30
CA VAL A 132 -14.70 -29.39 -2.03
C VAL A 132 -14.18 -30.78 -1.68
N GLU A 133 -13.94 -31.61 -2.68
CA GLU A 133 -13.55 -33.01 -2.55
C GLU A 133 -12.10 -33.21 -2.08
N THR A 134 -11.24 -32.20 -2.22
CA THR A 134 -9.84 -32.25 -1.76
C THR A 134 -9.68 -31.88 -0.28
N PHE A 135 -10.74 -31.41 0.38
CA PHE A 135 -10.68 -31.09 1.80
C PHE A 135 -10.58 -32.37 2.65
N GLN A 136 -9.39 -32.65 3.18
CA GLN A 136 -9.17 -33.63 4.24
C GLN A 136 -9.15 -32.88 5.58
N GLY A 137 -10.19 -33.13 6.39
CA GLY A 137 -10.29 -32.61 7.76
C GLY A 137 -9.41 -33.35 8.75
#